data_AF-A0A965BTX8-F1
#
_entry.id   AF-A0A965BTX8-F1
#
_cell.length_a   1.000
_cell.length_b   1.000
_cell.length_c   1.000
_cell.angle_alpha   90.00
_cell.angle_beta   90.00
_cell.angle_gamma   90.00
#
_symmetry.space_group_name_H-M   'P 1'
#
loop_
_entity.id
_entity.type
_entity.pdbx_description
1 polymer ?
#
loop_
_entity_poly.entity_id
_entity_poly.type
_entity_poly.pdbx_seq_one_letter_code
_entity_poly.pdbx_strand_id
1 'polypeptide(L)'
;AADGPTEAEMVEAVAYMTGSLPLQFTDSRRIANTLLGMQQNKRPLDWLDGRSDRLRAVSRDDAARVARRLLKPEALSVTVAGRPVGL
;
A
#
# COMPACT_ATOMS: atom_id res chain seq x y z
N ALA A 1 -11.63 -10.40 -5.79
CA ALA A 1 -12.42 -9.16 -5.90
C ALA A 1 -12.85 -9.01 -7.35
N ALA A 2 -14.10 -9.35 -7.67
CA ALA A 2 -14.60 -9.29 -9.05
C ALA A 2 -14.65 -7.83 -9.55
N ASP A 3 -15.06 -6.91 -8.69
CA ASP A 3 -15.37 -5.54 -9.09
C ASP A 3 -14.23 -4.53 -8.91
N GLY A 4 -13.20 -4.86 -8.12
CA GLY A 4 -12.15 -3.89 -7.74
C GLY A 4 -12.63 -2.83 -6.75
N PRO A 5 -11.78 -1.87 -6.33
CA PRO A 5 -12.20 -0.79 -5.44
C PRO A 5 -13.22 0.11 -6.13
N THR A 6 -14.10 0.75 -5.38
CA THR A 6 -14.98 1.83 -5.86
C THR A 6 -14.17 3.12 -6.09
N GLU A 7 -14.76 4.08 -6.81
CA GLU A 7 -14.11 5.38 -7.01
C GLU A 7 -13.91 6.14 -5.70
N ALA A 8 -14.89 6.05 -4.78
CA ALA A 8 -14.79 6.65 -3.46
C ALA A 8 -13.64 6.06 -2.65
N GLU A 9 -13.48 4.73 -2.65
CA GLU A 9 -12.36 4.05 -1.98
C GLU A 9 -11.00 4.43 -2.60
N MET A 10 -10.92 4.64 -3.92
CA MET A 10 -9.69 5.11 -4.57
C MET A 10 -9.32 6.51 -4.09
N VAL A 11 -10.29 7.44 -4.07
CA VAL A 11 -10.07 8.81 -3.60
C VAL A 11 -9.63 8.82 -2.14
N GLU A 12 -10.32 8.07 -1.28
CA GLU A 12 -10.00 7.99 0.15
C GLU A 12 -8.60 7.41 0.39
N ALA A 13 -8.26 6.30 -0.27
CA ALA A 13 -6.97 5.66 -0.13
C ALA A 13 -5.83 6.59 -0.56
N VAL A 14 -5.96 7.27 -1.70
CA VAL A 14 -4.95 8.22 -2.19
C VAL A 14 -4.83 9.43 -1.26
N ALA A 15 -5.94 9.97 -0.77
CA ALA A 15 -5.94 11.08 0.18
C ALA A 15 -5.23 10.69 1.49
N TYR A 16 -5.51 9.50 2.03
CA TYR A 16 -4.85 8.99 3.22
C TYR A 16 -3.34 8.78 2.99
N MET A 17 -2.94 8.13 1.90
CA MET A 17 -1.53 7.80 1.62
C MET A 17 -0.67 9.03 1.29
N THR A 18 -1.28 10.11 0.80
CA THR A 18 -0.60 11.38 0.53
C THR A 18 -0.59 12.26 1.78
N GLY A 19 -1.70 12.37 2.50
CA GLY A 19 -1.83 13.17 3.72
C GLY A 19 -1.06 12.62 4.92
N SER A 20 -0.85 11.30 5.02
CA SER A 20 -0.09 10.67 6.11
C SER A 20 1.43 10.69 5.89
N LEU A 21 1.92 11.02 4.69
CA LEU A 21 3.35 10.99 4.37
C LEU A 21 4.21 11.90 5.27
N PRO A 22 3.83 13.15 5.57
CA PRO A 22 4.64 14.01 6.44
C PRO A 22 4.86 13.43 7.84
N LEU A 23 3.91 12.62 8.33
CA LEU A 23 4.03 11.93 9.62
C LEU A 23 5.17 10.91 9.64
N GLN A 24 5.70 10.50 8.48
CA GLN A 24 6.88 9.63 8.40
C GLN A 24 8.19 10.36 8.71
N PHE A 25 8.16 11.69 8.80
CA PHE A 25 9.35 12.53 8.95
C PHE A 25 9.36 13.37 10.23
N THR A 26 8.60 12.95 11.26
CA THR A 26 8.47 13.69 12.53
C THR A 26 9.49 13.29 13.59
N ASP A 27 10.21 12.18 13.41
CA ASP A 27 11.22 11.70 14.35
C ASP A 27 12.38 10.97 13.65
N SER A 28 13.55 10.98 14.28
CA SER A 28 14.79 10.45 13.68
C SER A 28 14.73 8.95 13.38
N ARG A 29 14.02 8.15 14.20
CA ARG A 29 13.90 6.70 13.97
C ARG A 29 13.05 6.42 12.73
N ARG A 30 11.93 7.13 12.58
CA ARG A 30 11.02 6.96 11.43
C ARG A 30 11.63 7.44 10.12
N ILE A 31 12.39 8.54 10.18
CA ILE A 31 13.21 9.02 9.06
C ILE A 31 14.22 7.95 8.65
N ALA A 32 15.01 7.42 9.60
CA ALA A 32 16.02 6.41 9.31
C ALA A 32 15.41 5.13 8.71
N ASN A 33 14.27 4.65 9.23
CA ASN A 33 13.56 3.50 8.68
C ASN A 33 13.06 3.75 7.24
N THR A 34 12.57 4.95 6.95
CA THR A 34 12.13 5.32 5.59
C THR A 34 13.30 5.29 4.61
N LEU A 35 14.45 5.89 4.99
CA LEU A 35 15.66 5.90 4.15
C LEU A 35 16.22 4.49 3.94
N LEU A 36 16.24 3.66 4.98
CA LEU A 36 16.66 2.26 4.87
C LEU A 36 15.74 1.49 3.92
N GLY A 37 14.42 1.66 4.05
CA GLY A 37 13.44 1.03 3.16
C GLY A 37 13.63 1.48 1.70
N MET A 38 13.91 2.76 1.45
CA MET A 38 14.24 3.26 0.11
C MET A 38 15.48 2.56 -0.46
N GLN A 39 16.55 2.43 0.33
CA GLN A 39 17.78 1.76 -0.09
C GLN A 39 17.55 0.27 -0.41
N GLN A 40 16.86 -0.46 0.47
CA GLN A 40 16.54 -1.88 0.27
C GLN A 40 15.71 -2.10 -1.00
N ASN A 41 14.80 -1.18 -1.31
CA ASN A 41 13.98 -1.21 -2.51
C ASN A 41 14.64 -0.55 -3.73
N LYS A 42 15.95 -0.24 -3.66
CA LYS A 42 16.74 0.38 -4.74
C LYS A 42 16.08 1.66 -5.29
N ARG A 43 15.50 2.47 -4.41
CA ARG A 43 14.91 3.76 -4.80
C ARG A 43 16.01 4.84 -4.90
N PRO A 44 15.93 5.73 -5.90
CA PRO A 44 16.84 6.88 -5.96
C PRO A 44 16.54 7.89 -4.84
N LEU A 45 17.48 8.81 -4.61
CA LEU A 45 17.37 9.80 -3.52
C LEU A 45 16.19 10.75 -3.70
N ASP A 46 15.87 11.10 -4.94
CA ASP A 46 14.73 11.94 -5.35
C ASP A 46 13.40 11.16 -5.41
N TRP A 47 13.36 9.89 -4.98
CA TRP A 47 12.14 9.09 -5.10
C TRP A 47 10.98 9.60 -4.26
N LEU A 48 11.20 10.42 -3.24
CA LEU A 48 10.10 11.05 -2.51
C LEU A 48 9.48 12.20 -3.33
N ASP A 49 10.29 12.82 -4.20
CA ASP A 49 9.85 13.87 -5.09
C ASP A 49 8.88 13.29 -6.13
N GLY A 50 7.67 13.84 -6.18
CA GLY A 50 6.58 13.35 -7.03
C GLY A 50 5.92 12.05 -6.57
N ARG A 51 6.19 11.54 -5.35
CA ARG A 51 5.51 10.31 -4.85
C ARG A 51 4.00 10.48 -4.85
N SER A 52 3.51 11.64 -4.41
CA SER A 52 2.07 11.93 -4.37
C SER A 52 1.45 11.96 -5.75
N ASP A 53 2.14 12.47 -6.76
CA ASP A 53 1.63 12.50 -8.14
C ASP A 53 1.62 11.11 -8.75
N ARG A 54 2.66 10.30 -8.48
CA ARG A 54 2.68 8.88 -8.85
C ARG A 54 1.52 8.10 -8.22
N LEU A 55 1.11 8.42 -6.99
CA LEU A 55 -0.06 7.82 -6.35
C LEU A 55 -1.37 8.29 -7.00
N ARG A 56 -1.52 9.58 -7.28
CA ARG A 56 -2.71 10.13 -7.95
C ARG A 56 -2.88 9.62 -9.38
N ALA A 57 -1.78 9.27 -10.05
CA ALA A 57 -1.81 8.71 -11.39
C ALA A 57 -2.29 7.25 -11.44
N VAL A 58 -2.43 6.56 -10.30
CA VAL A 58 -2.94 5.18 -10.26
C VAL A 58 -4.42 5.17 -10.57
N SER A 59 -4.81 4.51 -11.66
CA SER A 59 -6.22 4.33 -11.99
C SER A 59 -6.87 3.22 -11.18
N ARG A 60 -8.20 3.26 -11.07
CA ARG A 60 -9.02 2.16 -10.54
C ARG A 60 -8.76 0.84 -11.28
N ASP A 61 -8.59 0.91 -12.60
CA ASP A 61 -8.32 -0.25 -13.44
C ASP A 61 -6.93 -0.85 -13.16
N ASP A 62 -5.93 -0.01 -12.88
CA ASP A 62 -4.61 -0.47 -12.43
C ASP A 62 -4.70 -1.22 -11.11
N ALA A 63 -5.42 -0.67 -10.15
CA ALA A 63 -5.64 -1.29 -8.85
C ALA A 63 -6.37 -2.64 -9.00
N ALA A 64 -7.46 -2.68 -9.78
CA ALA A 64 -8.23 -3.91 -10.03
C ALA A 64 -7.40 -4.97 -10.77
N ARG A 65 -6.59 -4.56 -11.75
CA ARG A 65 -5.69 -5.44 -12.51
C ARG A 65 -4.62 -6.06 -11.59
N VAL A 66 -3.99 -5.27 -10.74
CA VAL A 66 -2.97 -5.76 -9.80
C VAL A 66 -3.59 -6.67 -8.73
N ALA A 67 -4.79 -6.32 -8.22
CA ALA A 67 -5.52 -7.16 -7.28
C ALA A 67 -5.82 -8.55 -7.88
N ARG A 68 -6.29 -8.64 -9.14
CA ARG A 68 -6.50 -9.94 -9.82
C ARG A 68 -5.21 -10.74 -10.04
N ARG A 69 -4.07 -10.06 -10.17
CA ARG A 69 -2.76 -10.70 -10.32
C ARG A 69 -2.24 -11.28 -9.00
N LEU A 70 -2.38 -10.54 -7.91
CA LEU A 70 -1.74 -10.86 -6.62
C LEU A 70 -2.65 -11.61 -5.66
N LEU A 71 -3.96 -11.32 -5.64
CA LEU A 71 -4.91 -11.91 -4.72
C LEU A 71 -5.52 -13.17 -5.35
N LYS A 72 -4.87 -14.32 -5.13
CA LYS A 72 -5.27 -15.64 -5.64
C LYS A 72 -5.98 -16.45 -4.55
N PRO A 73 -7.32 -16.61 -4.62
CA PRO A 73 -8.06 -17.39 -3.62
C PRO A 73 -7.53 -18.81 -3.45
N GLU A 74 -7.09 -19.44 -4.55
CA GLU A 74 -6.54 -20.78 -4.58
C GLU A 74 -5.19 -20.93 -3.85
N ALA A 75 -4.47 -19.83 -3.63
CA ALA A 75 -3.20 -19.79 -2.92
C ALA A 75 -3.33 -19.12 -1.54
N LEU A 76 -4.55 -18.88 -1.06
CA LEU A 76 -4.81 -18.24 0.22
C LEU A 76 -4.53 -19.22 1.37
N SER A 77 -3.55 -18.90 2.21
CA SER A 77 -3.31 -19.62 3.46
C SER A 77 -3.93 -18.85 4.62
N VAL A 78 -4.71 -19.54 5.45
CA VAL A 78 -5.31 -18.99 6.66
C VAL A 78 -4.85 -19.83 7.86
N THR A 79 -4.30 -19.17 8.87
CA THR A 79 -3.84 -19.83 10.11
C THR A 79 -4.55 -19.17 11.30
N VAL A 80 -5.12 -19.99 12.20
CA VAL A 80 -5.77 -19.54 13.44
C VAL A 80 -5.03 -20.14 14.63
N ALA A 81 -4.61 -19.31 15.58
CA ALA A 81 -3.93 -19.76 16.79
C ALA A 81 -4.88 -19.68 18.00
N GLY A 82 -5.04 -20.78 18.74
CA GLY A 82 -5.89 -20.86 19.94
C GLY A 82 -6.74 -22.12 20.02
N ARG A 83 -7.90 -22.04 20.68
CA ARG A 83 -8.92 -23.10 20.74
C ARG A 83 -10.21 -22.62 20.06
N PRO A 84 -10.28 -22.66 18.72
CA PRO A 84 -11.47 -22.22 18.02
C PRO A 84 -12.63 -23.19 18.28
N VAL A 85 -13.83 -22.64 18.50
CA VAL A 85 -15.10 -23.38 18.51
C VAL A 85 -15.86 -22.98 17.25
N GLY A 86 -16.20 -23.93 16.40
CA GLY A 86 -17.03 -23.68 15.21
C GLY A 86 -16.29 -23.19 13.95
N LEU A 87 -15.04 -23.63 13.75
CA LEU A 87 -14.41 -23.63 12.42
C LEU A 87 -14.77 -24.90 11.66
#